data_AF-A0AAV1HGB9-F1
#
_entry.id   AF-A0AAV1HGB9-F1
#
_cell.length_a   1.000
_cell.length_b   1.000
_cell.length_c   1.000
_cell.angle_alpha   90.00
_cell.angle_beta   90.00
_cell.angle_gamma   90.00
#
_symmetry.space_group_name_H-M   'P 1'
#
loop_
_entity.id
_entity.type
_entity.pdbx_description
1 polymer ?
#
loop_
_entity_poly.entity_id
_entity_poly.type
_entity_poly.pdbx_seq_one_letter_code
_entity_poly.pdbx_strand_id
1 'polypeptide(L)'
;MELPYLPADTTEVHVRDNQLTFVSPGWFDRLVSLKKVSLSGNPFHCDCRIQYLRDWLFKNKDIISEEPICSSPSSVAKKRISDLSDDYFSSCASESYTGGFFDTLLGVMLCCVIVLLLLSLRLAKASTYTLFIDERHSGFEADSLRSLKPKHRRRLHADSLNFVMELEKPRLNMELLPQVLDILHKKHNIKIKAT
;
A
#
# COMPACT_ATOMS: atom_id res chain seq x y z
N MET A 1 27.98 7.42 -2.35
CA MET A 1 28.87 6.25 -2.17
C MET A 1 28.63 5.71 -0.77
N GLU A 2 28.43 4.40 -0.62
CA GLU A 2 28.29 3.76 0.69
C GLU A 2 29.60 3.05 1.06
N LEU A 3 29.87 2.96 2.37
CA LEU A 3 31.06 2.27 2.86
C LEU A 3 30.87 0.74 2.74
N PRO A 4 31.87 0.00 2.22
CA PRO A 4 31.79 -1.45 2.08
C PRO A 4 31.73 -2.15 3.44
N TYR A 5 31.45 -3.45 3.47
CA TYR A 5 31.57 -4.20 4.72
C TYR A 5 33.04 -4.32 5.12
N LEU A 6 33.36 -4.00 6.38
CA LEU A 6 34.68 -4.19 6.98
C LEU A 6 34.62 -5.22 8.11
N PRO A 7 35.69 -6.02 8.31
CA PRO A 7 35.82 -6.93 9.45
C PRO A 7 35.77 -6.21 10.80
N ALA A 8 35.25 -6.85 11.84
CA ALA A 8 35.08 -6.26 13.18
C ALA A 8 36.41 -5.93 13.90
N ASP A 9 37.49 -6.61 13.52
CA ASP A 9 38.86 -6.43 13.99
C ASP A 9 39.61 -5.29 13.27
N THR A 10 38.96 -4.59 12.34
CA THR A 10 39.54 -3.42 11.66
C THR A 10 39.96 -2.35 12.67
N THR A 11 41.23 -1.96 12.61
CA THR A 11 41.82 -0.96 13.52
C THR A 11 41.88 0.44 12.92
N GLU A 12 41.97 0.57 11.60
CA GLU A 12 42.14 1.86 10.93
C GLU A 12 41.25 1.94 9.70
N VAL A 13 40.59 3.09 9.52
CA VAL A 13 39.70 3.36 8.40
C VAL A 13 40.13 4.67 7.73
N HIS A 14 40.61 4.55 6.49
CA HIS A 14 41.09 5.67 5.69
C HIS A 14 40.20 5.92 4.49
N VAL A 15 39.28 6.88 4.62
CA VAL A 15 38.30 7.22 3.57
C VAL A 15 38.26 8.73 3.34
N ARG A 16 39.44 9.36 3.37
CA ARG A 16 39.62 10.78 3.08
C ARG A 16 39.46 11.08 1.59
N ASP A 17 39.03 12.30 1.25
CA ASP A 17 38.88 12.80 -0.13
C ASP A 17 38.05 11.88 -1.05
N ASN A 18 36.97 11.31 -0.50
CA ASN A 18 36.03 10.44 -1.21
C ASN A 18 34.68 11.16 -1.44
N GLN A 19 33.69 10.43 -1.95
CA GLN A 19 32.34 10.95 -2.24
C GLN A 19 31.29 10.47 -1.23
N LEU A 20 31.68 10.36 0.04
CA LEU A 20 30.72 10.05 1.10
C LEU A 20 29.87 11.28 1.41
N THR A 21 28.56 11.09 1.42
CA THR A 21 27.60 12.14 1.77
C THR A 21 27.01 11.94 3.16
N PHE A 22 26.95 10.70 3.64
CA PHE A 22 26.55 10.33 5.00
C PHE A 22 27.12 8.95 5.34
N VAL A 23 27.00 8.55 6.61
CA VAL A 23 27.32 7.19 7.07
C VAL A 23 26.07 6.60 7.70
N SER A 24 25.70 5.39 7.28
CA SER A 24 24.52 4.70 7.79
C SER A 24 24.63 4.44 9.30
N PRO A 25 23.51 4.53 10.04
CA PRO A 25 23.48 4.23 11.47
C PRO A 25 24.08 2.86 11.80
N GLY A 26 24.90 2.82 12.85
CA GLY A 26 25.52 1.60 13.37
C GLY A 26 26.70 1.06 12.54
N TRP A 27 27.15 1.78 11.50
CA TRP A 27 28.23 1.26 10.66
C TRP A 27 29.57 1.15 11.42
N PHE A 28 29.95 2.20 12.17
CA PHE A 28 31.18 2.18 12.97
C PHE A 28 31.04 1.38 14.27
N ASP A 29 29.82 1.19 14.76
CA ASP A 29 29.55 0.49 16.02
C ASP A 29 30.00 -0.98 15.97
N ARG A 30 30.10 -1.56 14.76
CA ARG A 30 30.60 -2.92 14.53
C ARG A 30 32.13 -3.04 14.63
N LEU A 31 32.85 -1.92 14.49
CA LEU A 31 34.31 -1.90 14.44
C LEU A 31 34.87 -1.66 15.85
N VAL A 32 34.74 -2.65 16.71
CA VAL A 32 35.11 -2.55 18.14
C VAL A 32 36.60 -2.32 18.38
N SER A 33 37.44 -2.68 17.41
CA SER A 33 38.91 -2.54 17.50
C SER A 33 39.43 -1.25 16.86
N LEU A 34 38.53 -0.35 16.44
CA LEU A 34 38.87 0.85 15.68
C LEU A 34 39.63 1.86 16.54
N LYS A 35 40.78 2.31 16.04
CA LYS A 35 41.72 3.22 16.71
C LYS A 35 41.99 4.48 15.92
N LYS A 36 41.77 4.47 14.61
CA LYS A 36 42.02 5.62 13.76
C LYS A 36 41.03 5.72 12.62
N VAL A 37 40.45 6.91 12.45
CA VAL A 37 39.49 7.20 11.39
C VAL A 37 39.85 8.50 10.69
N SER A 38 39.80 8.49 9.36
CA SER A 38 39.94 9.70 8.54
C SER A 38 38.80 9.80 7.52
N LEU A 39 38.02 10.87 7.64
CA LEU A 39 36.81 11.15 6.85
C LEU A 39 36.84 12.55 6.20
N SER A 40 37.90 13.33 6.41
CA SER A 40 38.03 14.67 5.84
C SER A 40 37.99 14.65 4.31
N GLY A 41 37.58 15.77 3.71
CA GLY A 41 37.50 15.91 2.25
C GLY A 41 36.28 15.23 1.59
N ASN A 42 35.36 14.68 2.38
CA ASN A 42 34.11 14.13 1.85
C ASN A 42 32.98 15.18 1.80
N PRO A 43 32.11 15.17 0.77
CA PRO A 43 31.03 16.12 0.61
C PRO A 43 29.81 15.77 1.49
N PHE A 44 29.98 15.77 2.82
CA PHE A 44 28.89 15.41 3.74
C PHE A 44 27.67 16.32 3.60
N HIS A 45 26.50 15.69 3.46
CA HIS A 45 25.20 16.36 3.48
C HIS A 45 24.62 16.22 4.89
N CYS A 46 24.64 17.33 5.63
CA CYS A 46 24.26 17.38 7.02
C CYS A 46 22.75 17.60 7.20
N ASP A 47 21.98 16.61 6.78
CA ASP A 47 20.54 16.51 7.05
C ASP A 47 20.28 15.53 8.22
N CYS A 48 19.04 15.08 8.40
CA CYS A 48 18.68 14.12 9.45
C CYS A 48 19.47 12.80 9.40
N ARG A 49 19.98 12.40 8.24
CA ARG A 49 20.74 11.14 8.09
C ARG A 49 22.14 11.24 8.67
N ILE A 50 22.69 12.46 8.81
CA ILE A 50 24.04 12.64 9.38
C ILE A 50 24.07 12.50 10.90
N GLN A 51 22.92 12.51 11.56
CA GLN A 51 22.81 12.57 13.03
C GLN A 51 23.63 11.46 13.72
N TYR A 52 23.57 10.22 13.21
CA TYR A 52 24.40 9.13 13.71
C TYR A 52 25.89 9.46 13.66
N LEU A 53 26.37 9.92 12.50
CA LEU A 53 27.78 10.26 12.34
C LEU A 53 28.18 11.40 13.27
N ARG A 54 27.32 12.41 13.43
CA ARG A 54 27.55 13.50 14.37
C ARG A 54 27.75 12.99 15.80
N ASP A 55 26.86 12.13 16.28
CA ASP A 55 26.92 11.59 17.64
C ASP A 55 28.12 10.66 17.83
N TRP A 56 28.44 9.87 16.81
CA TRP A 56 29.61 9.00 16.81
C TRP A 56 30.90 9.82 16.88
N LEU A 57 31.03 10.89 16.07
CA LEU A 57 32.19 11.78 16.09
C LEU A 57 32.33 12.50 17.44
N PHE A 58 31.21 12.93 18.03
CA PHE A 58 31.21 13.60 19.32
C PHE A 58 31.75 12.70 20.45
N LYS A 59 31.44 11.40 20.41
CA LYS A 59 31.89 10.41 21.41
C LYS A 59 33.33 9.93 21.21
N ASN A 60 33.82 9.93 19.98
CA ASN A 60 35.09 9.28 19.59
C ASN A 60 36.15 10.29 19.10
N LYS A 61 36.25 11.46 19.75
CA LYS A 61 37.10 12.58 19.29
C LYS A 61 38.59 12.24 19.21
N ASP A 62 39.05 11.33 20.05
CA ASP A 62 40.44 10.91 20.21
C ASP A 62 40.99 10.05 19.06
N ILE A 63 40.11 9.33 18.35
CA ILE A 63 40.50 8.45 17.24
C ILE A 63 40.34 9.10 15.86
N ILE A 64 39.83 10.33 15.80
CA ILE A 64 39.59 11.06 14.55
C ILE A 64 40.84 11.85 14.17
N SER A 65 41.38 11.60 12.96
CA SER A 65 42.59 12.30 12.50
C SER A 65 42.33 13.76 12.12
N GLU A 66 41.20 14.03 11.45
CA GLU A 66 40.77 15.37 11.03
C GLU A 66 39.24 15.45 11.12
N GLU A 67 38.72 16.54 11.68
CA GLU A 67 37.27 16.68 11.86
C GLU A 67 36.55 16.90 10.53
N PRO A 68 35.59 16.03 10.16
CA PRO A 68 34.83 16.21 8.93
C PRO A 68 33.88 17.41 9.03
N ILE A 69 33.67 18.06 7.89
CA ILE A 69 32.83 19.25 7.76
C ILE A 69 31.62 18.98 6.87
N CYS A 70 30.55 19.72 7.10
CA CYS A 70 29.38 19.73 6.23
C CYS A 70 29.71 20.45 4.91
N SER A 71 29.45 19.79 3.79
CA SER A 71 29.49 20.44 2.47
C SER A 71 28.14 21.05 2.10
N SER A 72 27.05 20.52 2.66
CA SER A 72 25.68 20.96 2.40
C SER A 72 24.78 20.54 3.57
N PRO A 73 23.55 21.09 3.71
CA PRO A 73 23.01 22.25 2.99
C PRO A 73 23.77 23.54 3.32
N SER A 74 23.55 24.60 2.53
CA SER A 74 24.29 25.86 2.64
C SER A 74 24.18 26.53 4.02
N SER A 75 23.11 26.27 4.77
CA SER A 75 22.89 26.78 6.14
C SER A 75 23.92 26.28 7.16
N VAL A 76 24.50 25.10 6.93
CA VAL A 76 25.50 24.47 7.80
C VAL A 76 26.81 24.17 7.08
N ALA A 77 26.96 24.62 5.84
CA ALA A 77 28.19 24.42 5.08
C ALA A 77 29.42 24.97 5.81
N LYS A 78 30.54 24.24 5.71
CA LYS A 78 31.82 24.51 6.38
C LYS A 78 31.80 24.44 7.91
N LYS A 79 30.69 24.05 8.53
CA LYS A 79 30.67 23.70 9.97
C LYS A 79 31.18 22.29 10.15
N ARG A 80 31.86 22.03 11.28
CA ARG A 80 32.22 20.66 11.67
C ARG A 80 30.95 19.90 12.01
N ILE A 81 30.91 18.62 11.62
CA ILE A 81 29.71 17.79 11.85
C ILE A 81 29.44 17.67 13.36
N SER A 82 30.49 17.53 14.16
CA SER A 82 30.50 17.48 15.63
C SER A 82 29.96 18.75 16.32
N ASP A 83 29.94 19.90 15.64
CA ASP A 83 29.49 21.20 16.18
C ASP A 83 27.99 21.46 15.98
N LEU A 84 27.27 20.57 15.27
CA LEU A 84 25.83 20.72 15.06
C LEU A 84 25.05 20.43 16.35
N SER A 85 24.28 21.42 16.83
CA SER A 85 23.49 21.30 18.06
C SER A 85 22.36 20.27 17.96
N ASP A 86 21.84 19.81 19.09
CA ASP A 86 20.68 18.89 19.14
C ASP A 86 19.42 19.55 18.55
N ASP A 87 19.24 20.86 18.76
CA ASP A 87 18.12 21.63 18.22
C ASP A 87 18.04 21.57 16.69
N TYR A 88 19.19 21.49 16.01
CA TYR A 88 19.23 21.33 14.55
C TYR A 88 18.52 20.05 14.08
N PHE A 89 18.56 18.99 14.89
CA PHE A 89 17.96 17.69 14.59
C PHE A 89 16.57 17.48 15.22
N SER A 90 16.05 18.47 15.97
CA SER A 90 14.74 18.38 16.65
C SER A 90 13.58 18.00 15.72
N SER A 91 13.65 18.42 14.46
CA SER A 91 12.61 18.16 13.46
C SER A 91 12.72 16.77 12.80
N CYS A 92 13.84 16.07 12.97
CA CYS A 92 14.10 14.79 12.30
C CYS A 92 13.22 13.63 12.78
N ALA A 93 12.65 13.73 13.98
CA ALA A 93 11.70 12.74 14.50
C ALA A 93 10.34 12.75 13.76
N SER A 94 10.04 13.82 13.01
CA SER A 94 8.73 14.03 12.39
C SER A 94 8.58 13.43 10.98
N GLU A 95 9.69 13.15 10.28
CA GLU A 95 9.65 12.65 8.89
C GLU A 95 9.14 11.21 8.77
N SER A 96 9.24 10.40 9.83
CA SER A 96 8.76 9.02 9.82
C SER A 96 7.25 8.86 10.01
N TYR A 97 6.56 9.90 10.49
CA TYR A 97 5.13 9.81 10.80
C TYR A 97 4.24 10.31 9.66
N THR A 98 4.66 11.34 8.93
CA THR A 98 3.82 11.96 7.91
C THR A 98 3.53 11.01 6.75
N GLY A 99 4.54 10.27 6.26
CA GLY A 99 4.35 9.26 5.20
C GLY A 99 3.31 8.20 5.56
N GLY A 100 3.40 7.63 6.77
CA GLY A 100 2.47 6.60 7.22
C GLY A 100 1.04 7.11 7.46
N PHE A 101 0.88 8.36 7.91
CA PHE A 101 -0.45 8.95 8.09
C PHE A 101 -1.16 9.22 6.76
N PHE A 102 -0.45 9.72 5.75
CA PHE A 102 -1.06 9.95 4.43
C PHE A 102 -1.45 8.64 3.73
N ASP A 103 -0.63 7.61 3.84
CA ASP A 103 -0.90 6.29 3.25
C ASP A 103 -2.10 5.59 3.93
N THR A 104 -2.17 5.63 5.26
CA THR A 104 -3.29 5.06 6.02
C THR A 104 -4.59 5.82 5.76
N LEU A 105 -4.54 7.16 5.73
CA LEU A 105 -5.72 7.98 5.43
C LEU A 105 -6.23 7.73 4.00
N LEU A 106 -5.34 7.68 3.01
CA LEU A 106 -5.70 7.38 1.62
C LEU A 106 -6.28 5.98 1.49
N GLY A 107 -5.69 4.98 2.17
CA GLY A 107 -6.19 3.62 2.22
C GLY A 107 -7.58 3.50 2.83
N VAL A 108 -7.84 4.20 3.95
CA VAL A 108 -9.16 4.23 4.59
C VAL A 108 -10.20 4.87 3.66
N MET A 109 -9.87 6.01 3.05
CA MET A 109 -10.77 6.68 2.11
C MET A 109 -11.10 5.79 0.90
N LEU A 110 -10.11 5.09 0.35
CA LEU A 110 -10.31 4.15 -0.75
C LEU A 110 -11.20 2.97 -0.34
N CYS A 111 -10.96 2.38 0.84
CA CYS A 111 -11.78 1.30 1.39
C CYS A 111 -13.24 1.73 1.58
N CYS A 112 -13.49 2.93 2.12
CA CYS A 112 -14.83 3.48 2.26
C CYS A 112 -15.55 3.59 0.91
N VAL A 113 -14.87 4.11 -0.12
CA VAL A 113 -15.44 4.23 -1.48
C VAL A 113 -15.78 2.85 -2.05
N ILE A 114 -14.89 1.87 -1.91
CA ILE A 114 -15.15 0.50 -2.38
C ILE A 114 -16.37 -0.10 -1.67
N VAL A 115 -16.48 0.04 -0.35
CA VAL A 115 -17.63 -0.45 0.43
C VAL A 115 -18.92 0.22 -0.04
N LEU A 116 -18.93 1.54 -0.24
CA LEU A 116 -20.10 2.26 -0.75
C LEU A 116 -20.50 1.81 -2.16
N LEU A 117 -19.53 1.61 -3.07
CA LEU A 117 -19.78 1.09 -4.41
C LEU A 117 -20.37 -0.32 -4.35
N LEU A 118 -19.81 -1.20 -3.51
CA LEU A 118 -20.34 -2.55 -3.31
C LEU A 118 -21.76 -2.53 -2.74
N LEU A 119 -22.04 -1.69 -1.74
CA LEU A 119 -23.38 -1.52 -1.18
C LEU A 119 -24.37 -1.01 -2.22
N SER A 120 -23.99 0.01 -3.01
CA SER A 120 -24.84 0.54 -4.09
C SER A 120 -25.16 -0.53 -5.13
N LEU A 121 -24.18 -1.37 -5.51
CA LEU A 121 -24.39 -2.47 -6.45
C LEU A 121 -25.28 -3.58 -5.85
N ARG A 122 -25.16 -3.86 -4.55
CA ARG A 122 -26.03 -4.83 -3.86
C ARG A 122 -27.47 -4.32 -3.81
N LEU A 123 -27.67 -3.05 -3.46
CA LEU A 123 -28.98 -2.40 -3.44
C LEU A 123 -29.59 -2.34 -4.85
N ALA A 124 -28.82 -1.95 -5.86
CA ALA A 124 -29.28 -1.92 -7.25
C ALA A 124 -29.68 -3.32 -7.76
N LYS A 125 -28.88 -4.35 -7.45
CA LYS A 125 -29.22 -5.74 -7.78
C LYS A 125 -30.50 -6.18 -7.06
N ALA A 126 -30.61 -5.96 -5.76
CA ALA A 126 -31.80 -6.30 -4.98
C ALA A 126 -33.05 -5.61 -5.55
N SER A 127 -32.95 -4.31 -5.86
CA SER A 127 -34.03 -3.54 -6.49
C SER A 127 -34.40 -4.05 -7.88
N THR A 128 -33.41 -4.43 -8.70
CA THR A 128 -33.64 -5.01 -10.03
C THR A 128 -34.32 -6.37 -9.93
N TYR A 129 -33.90 -7.22 -8.98
CA TYR A 129 -34.57 -8.50 -8.72
C TYR A 129 -36.01 -8.30 -8.24
N THR A 130 -36.27 -7.34 -7.34
CA THR A 130 -37.63 -7.06 -6.88
C THR A 130 -38.53 -6.52 -7.98
N LEU A 131 -38.02 -5.60 -8.82
CA LEU A 131 -38.79 -5.07 -9.95
C LEU A 131 -39.02 -6.15 -11.03
N PHE A 132 -38.04 -7.02 -11.26
CA PHE A 132 -38.18 -8.13 -12.21
C PHE A 132 -39.12 -9.24 -11.72
N ILE A 133 -39.16 -9.51 -10.41
CA ILE A 133 -40.15 -10.41 -9.80
C ILE A 133 -41.54 -9.78 -9.87
N ASP A 134 -41.67 -8.49 -9.58
CA ASP A 134 -42.94 -7.75 -9.66
C ASP A 134 -43.48 -7.69 -11.09
N GLU A 135 -42.62 -7.47 -12.08
CA GLU A 135 -42.97 -7.51 -13.51
C GLU A 135 -43.37 -8.92 -13.97
N ARG A 136 -42.72 -9.98 -13.47
CA ARG A 136 -43.07 -11.36 -13.80
C ARG A 136 -44.40 -11.81 -13.15
N HIS A 137 -44.71 -11.30 -11.96
CA HIS A 137 -45.97 -11.62 -11.27
C HIS A 137 -47.16 -10.77 -11.75
N SER A 138 -46.94 -9.49 -12.09
CA SER A 138 -47.99 -8.63 -12.67
C SER A 138 -48.44 -9.07 -14.07
N GLY A 139 -47.61 -9.81 -14.82
CA GLY A 139 -48.01 -10.48 -16.07
C GLY A 139 -48.90 -11.72 -15.88
N PHE A 140 -49.05 -12.25 -14.66
CA PHE A 140 -49.81 -13.47 -14.37
C PHE A 140 -51.16 -13.23 -13.67
N GLU A 141 -51.45 -12.01 -13.21
CA GLU A 141 -52.63 -11.72 -12.37
C GLU A 141 -53.64 -10.76 -13.02
N ALA A 142 -54.13 -11.12 -14.21
CA ALA A 142 -55.25 -10.39 -14.86
C ALA A 142 -56.54 -11.20 -15.08
N ASP A 143 -56.57 -12.51 -14.81
CA ASP A 143 -57.77 -13.34 -15.04
C ASP A 143 -58.14 -14.23 -13.85
N SER A 144 -58.69 -13.66 -12.76
CA SER A 144 -59.58 -14.40 -11.86
C SER A 144 -60.36 -13.50 -10.90
N LEU A 145 -61.43 -12.89 -11.42
CA LEU A 145 -62.56 -12.46 -10.58
C LEU A 145 -63.79 -13.30 -10.93
N ARG A 146 -64.06 -14.34 -10.13
CA ARG A 146 -65.44 -14.82 -9.95
C ARG A 146 -65.65 -15.45 -8.56
N SER A 147 -66.13 -14.59 -7.66
CA SER A 147 -67.22 -14.80 -6.70
C SER A 147 -67.46 -16.21 -6.13
N LEU A 148 -67.28 -16.38 -4.81
CA LEU A 148 -68.33 -16.78 -3.82
C LEU A 148 -67.69 -17.17 -2.47
N LYS A 149 -68.03 -16.42 -1.40
CA LYS A 149 -67.96 -16.83 0.03
C LYS A 149 -69.34 -17.41 0.44
N PRO A 150 -69.56 -17.97 1.64
CA PRO A 150 -68.70 -18.71 2.60
C PRO A 150 -69.40 -19.93 3.28
N LYS A 151 -68.67 -20.80 4.02
CA LYS A 151 -69.13 -21.41 5.31
C LYS A 151 -68.10 -22.34 6.01
N HIS A 152 -67.82 -22.03 7.28
CA HIS A 152 -67.47 -22.89 8.44
C HIS A 152 -66.67 -24.21 8.30
N ARG A 153 -65.57 -24.36 9.08
CA ARG A 153 -65.47 -25.15 10.35
C ARG A 153 -64.05 -25.69 10.64
N ARG A 154 -63.53 -25.31 11.83
CA ARG A 154 -62.54 -25.92 12.77
C ARG A 154 -61.10 -26.30 12.36
N ARG A 155 -60.22 -26.02 13.34
CA ARG A 155 -58.78 -26.28 13.49
C ARG A 155 -58.38 -27.75 13.38
N LEU A 156 -57.16 -28.02 12.92
CA LEU A 156 -56.27 -28.99 13.55
C LEU A 156 -54.79 -28.62 13.34
N HIS A 157 -53.97 -29.14 14.24
CA HIS A 157 -52.63 -28.73 14.68
C HIS A 157 -51.58 -29.71 14.14
N ALA A 158 -50.33 -29.23 13.95
CA ALA A 158 -49.08 -30.02 13.83
C ALA A 158 -49.05 -31.06 12.67
N ASP A 159 -47.95 -31.54 12.12
CA ASP A 159 -46.59 -31.64 12.61
C ASP A 159 -45.63 -31.80 11.42
N SER A 160 -44.36 -31.59 11.73
CA SER A 160 -43.12 -31.73 10.98
C SER A 160 -42.99 -32.97 10.09
N LEU A 161 -42.33 -32.85 8.93
CA LEU A 161 -41.41 -33.89 8.42
C LEU A 161 -40.50 -33.38 7.29
N ASN A 162 -39.26 -33.10 7.69
CA ASN A 162 -37.97 -33.41 7.07
C ASN A 162 -37.89 -33.79 5.57
N PHE A 163 -36.99 -33.03 4.91
CA PHE A 163 -35.80 -33.53 4.20
C PHE A 163 -35.97 -34.47 3.01
N VAL A 164 -35.66 -33.96 1.81
CA VAL A 164 -34.62 -34.55 0.94
C VAL A 164 -33.92 -33.41 0.19
N MET A 165 -32.62 -33.23 0.44
CA MET A 165 -31.69 -32.63 -0.52
C MET A 165 -31.43 -33.65 -1.61
N GLU A 166 -31.55 -33.28 -2.88
CA GLU A 166 -30.63 -33.87 -3.86
C GLU A 166 -30.23 -32.91 -4.97
N LEU A 167 -28.95 -33.05 -5.26
CA LEU A 167 -28.02 -32.25 -6.04
C LEU A 167 -28.12 -32.64 -7.51
N GLU A 168 -28.25 -31.68 -8.44
CA GLU A 168 -27.63 -31.86 -9.76
C GLU A 168 -27.24 -30.53 -10.43
N LYS A 169 -26.00 -30.51 -10.91
CA LYS A 169 -25.26 -29.39 -11.53
C LYS A 169 -25.45 -29.43 -13.07
N PRO A 170 -24.93 -28.48 -13.87
CA PRO A 170 -25.65 -27.88 -14.99
C PRO A 170 -25.23 -28.53 -16.32
N ARG A 171 -26.04 -28.35 -17.37
CA ARG A 171 -25.56 -28.53 -18.74
C ARG A 171 -25.50 -27.20 -19.46
N LEU A 172 -24.25 -26.75 -19.66
CA LEU A 172 -23.85 -25.91 -20.79
C LEU A 172 -24.05 -26.72 -22.07
N ASN A 173 -24.66 -26.10 -23.09
CA ASN A 173 -24.11 -25.88 -24.43
C ASN A 173 -25.24 -25.39 -25.33
N MET A 174 -25.09 -24.15 -25.82
CA MET A 174 -24.55 -23.79 -27.15
C MET A 174 -25.62 -23.93 -28.22
N GLU A 175 -25.94 -22.83 -28.88
CA GLU A 175 -25.69 -22.75 -30.31
C GLU A 175 -25.62 -21.27 -30.71
N LEU A 176 -24.54 -20.95 -31.39
CA LEU A 176 -24.21 -19.66 -31.96
C LEU A 176 -24.78 -19.65 -33.39
N LEU A 177 -25.50 -18.61 -33.80
CA LEU A 177 -25.51 -18.16 -35.19
C LEU A 177 -26.08 -16.73 -35.28
N PRO A 178 -25.78 -16.01 -36.37
CA PRO A 178 -24.78 -14.97 -36.43
C PRO A 178 -25.50 -13.64 -36.70
N GLN A 179 -24.78 -12.58 -37.08
CA GLN A 179 -25.34 -11.22 -37.33
C GLN A 179 -25.62 -10.56 -35.96
N VAL A 180 -24.66 -9.87 -35.35
CA VAL A 180 -24.28 -8.49 -35.72
C VAL A 180 -22.80 -8.25 -35.39
N LEU A 181 -21.88 -9.04 -35.96
CA LEU A 181 -20.44 -8.70 -35.98
C LEU A 181 -20.14 -7.83 -37.21
N ASP A 182 -20.81 -6.68 -37.31
CA ASP A 182 -20.48 -5.71 -38.37
C ASP A 182 -20.61 -4.24 -37.94
N ILE A 183 -20.59 -3.98 -36.62
CA ILE A 183 -20.57 -2.60 -36.09
C ILE A 183 -19.24 -2.25 -35.41
N LEU A 184 -18.36 -3.23 -35.15
CA LEU A 184 -17.09 -3.02 -34.45
C LEU A 184 -15.85 -3.30 -35.32
N HIS A 185 -15.88 -2.93 -36.61
CA HIS A 185 -14.68 -2.98 -37.44
C HIS A 185 -14.45 -1.74 -38.32
N LYS A 186 -14.89 -0.56 -37.85
CA LYS A 186 -14.58 0.73 -38.51
C LYS A 186 -13.89 1.75 -37.61
N LYS A 187 -13.21 1.32 -36.54
CA LYS A 187 -12.37 2.23 -35.76
C LYS A 187 -11.36 1.46 -34.94
N HIS A 188 -10.32 0.92 -35.57
CA HIS A 188 -8.93 0.90 -35.09
C HIS A 188 -8.16 -0.14 -35.90
N ASN A 189 -7.41 0.39 -36.85
CA ASN A 189 -6.57 -0.31 -37.81
C ASN A 189 -5.39 -1.01 -37.10
N ILE A 190 -5.58 -2.22 -36.58
CA ILE A 190 -4.52 -2.98 -35.89
C ILE A 190 -4.44 -4.38 -36.48
N LYS A 191 -3.32 -4.65 -37.17
CA LYS A 191 -2.94 -5.98 -37.67
C LYS A 191 -2.23 -6.73 -36.55
N ILE A 192 -2.70 -7.95 -36.22
CA ILE A 192 -1.94 -8.88 -35.39
C ILE A 192 -1.73 -10.16 -36.19
N LYS A 193 -0.45 -10.56 -36.30
CA LYS A 193 0.02 -11.78 -36.95
C LYS A 193 0.14 -12.85 -35.85
N ALA A 194 -0.44 -14.03 -36.06
CA ALA A 194 -0.27 -15.18 -35.17
C ALA A 194 0.52 -16.28 -35.89
N THR A 195 1.48 -16.88 -35.18
CA THR A 195 2.12 -18.17 -35.48
C THR A 195 1.67 -19.14 -34.40
#